data_AF-A0A3D3MUB1-F1
#
_entry.id   AF-A0A3D3MUB1-F1
#
_cell.length_a   1.000
_cell.length_b   1.000
_cell.length_c   1.000
_cell.angle_alpha   90.00
_cell.angle_beta   90.00
_cell.angle_gamma   90.00
#
_symmetry.space_group_name_H-M   'P 1'
#
loop_
_entity.id
_entity.type
_entity.pdbx_description
1 polymer ?
#
loop_
_entity_poly.entity_id
_entity_poly.type
_entity_poly.pdbx_seq_one_letter_code
_entity_poly.pdbx_strand_id
1 'polypeptide(L)'
;MGNGNQQYGPQKMHFSYSKFEEMAKAFLQYGYPKDKVVLSYATTTSKGYLKDQPKTPIKGVRNNFLNENFIPNGEVDFAEQDGYTYYFCGPLQAYKRARFCTSNNMKGIFYWDMGNDVPVEHPYNMAKWVSYGLNANVDPIVTSVTPHYPTGIKKSDSDPVQLMVSSDGMMKVSGGKTVKQLFIYSIDGMKVAGTPSDSLSIKDLRKNNYIVKIVFEGGQTESIKWMKCD
;
A
#
# COMPACT_ATOMS: atom_id res chain seq x y z
N MET A 1 -0.50 -21.85 -7.94
CA MET A 1 -0.95 -21.98 -6.55
C MET A 1 -0.39 -20.80 -5.78
N GLY A 2 -1.24 -19.93 -5.24
CA GLY A 2 -0.78 -18.82 -4.40
C GLY A 2 -0.34 -19.37 -3.03
N ASN A 3 0.88 -19.07 -2.61
CA ASN A 3 1.36 -19.39 -1.27
C ASN A 3 0.66 -18.45 -0.28
N GLY A 4 -0.57 -18.79 0.11
CA GLY A 4 -1.30 -18.08 1.16
C GLY A 4 -0.66 -18.35 2.51
N ASN A 5 -0.22 -17.31 3.22
CA ASN A 5 0.23 -17.44 4.60
C ASN A 5 -1.02 -17.66 5.49
N GLN A 6 -1.10 -18.83 6.11
CA GLN A 6 -2.19 -19.20 6.99
C GLN A 6 -1.99 -18.52 8.36
N GLN A 7 -2.59 -17.33 8.55
CA GLN A 7 -2.55 -16.57 9.81
C GLN A 7 -3.76 -16.87 10.70
N TYR A 8 -4.27 -18.09 10.59
CA TYR A 8 -5.39 -18.62 11.34
C TYR A 8 -5.13 -20.07 11.73
N GLY A 9 -5.71 -20.50 12.85
CA GLY A 9 -5.55 -21.85 13.35
C GLY A 9 -6.13 -21.97 14.75
N PRO A 10 -6.25 -23.19 15.30
CA PRO A 10 -6.93 -23.44 16.56
C PRO A 10 -6.22 -22.88 17.81
N GLN A 11 -5.00 -22.34 17.66
CA GLN A 11 -4.20 -21.82 18.76
C GLN A 11 -4.54 -20.36 19.07
N LYS A 12 -4.69 -20.03 20.35
CA LYS A 12 -5.04 -18.67 20.80
C LYS A 12 -4.11 -17.57 20.28
N MET A 13 -2.82 -17.87 20.05
CA MET A 13 -1.83 -16.89 19.60
C MET A 13 -2.10 -16.33 18.18
N HIS A 14 -2.84 -17.02 17.33
CA HIS A 14 -3.16 -16.52 15.98
C HIS A 14 -4.25 -15.43 15.99
N PHE A 15 -4.89 -15.22 17.14
CA PHE A 15 -5.98 -14.27 17.31
C PHE A 15 -5.55 -12.95 17.93
N SER A 16 -4.25 -12.74 18.17
CA SER A 16 -3.75 -11.42 18.54
C SER A 16 -3.32 -10.63 17.30
N TYR A 17 -3.65 -9.34 17.27
CA TYR A 17 -3.31 -8.46 16.16
C TYR A 17 -1.80 -8.25 16.08
N SER A 18 -1.13 -8.15 17.23
CA SER A 18 0.33 -8.05 17.28
C SER A 18 1.01 -9.24 16.63
N LYS A 19 0.49 -10.47 16.85
CA LYS A 19 1.05 -11.66 16.20
C LYS A 19 0.78 -11.68 14.70
N PHE A 20 -0.40 -11.25 14.28
CA PHE A 20 -0.71 -11.06 12.86
C PHE A 20 0.31 -10.12 12.19
N GLU A 21 0.57 -8.95 12.79
CA GLU A 21 1.53 -7.99 12.22
C GLU A 21 2.95 -8.54 12.18
N GLU A 22 3.38 -9.22 13.23
CA GLU A 22 4.70 -9.89 13.29
C GLU A 22 4.85 -10.88 12.13
N MET A 23 3.88 -11.77 11.94
CA MET A 23 3.90 -12.78 10.88
C MET A 23 3.80 -12.14 9.49
N ALA A 24 3.01 -11.08 9.33
CA ALA A 24 2.89 -10.35 8.06
C ALA A 24 4.22 -9.65 7.70
N LYS A 25 4.84 -8.96 8.65
CA LYS A 25 6.15 -8.29 8.47
C LYS A 25 7.25 -9.30 8.16
N ALA A 26 7.29 -10.45 8.84
CA ALA A 26 8.25 -11.51 8.54
C ALA A 26 8.10 -12.03 7.09
N PHE A 27 6.86 -12.21 6.61
CA PHE A 27 6.59 -12.64 5.24
C PHE A 27 7.03 -11.60 4.19
N LEU A 28 6.82 -10.31 4.49
CA LEU A 28 7.29 -9.21 3.66
C LEU A 28 8.83 -9.12 3.64
N GLN A 29 9.49 -9.33 4.77
CA GLN A 29 10.96 -9.33 4.88
C GLN A 29 11.60 -10.48 4.12
N TYR A 30 10.92 -11.62 3.99
CA TYR A 30 11.40 -12.75 3.20
C TYR A 30 11.55 -12.41 1.70
N GLY A 31 10.91 -11.33 1.21
CA GLY A 31 11.06 -10.85 -0.17
C GLY A 31 9.94 -11.27 -1.12
N TYR A 32 8.80 -11.74 -0.60
CA TYR A 32 7.63 -12.00 -1.45
C TYR A 32 7.10 -10.70 -2.09
N PRO A 33 6.78 -10.69 -3.39
CA PRO A 33 6.18 -9.53 -4.05
C PRO A 33 4.86 -9.14 -3.39
N LYS A 34 4.77 -7.90 -2.88
CA LYS A 34 3.63 -7.41 -2.08
C LYS A 34 2.29 -7.54 -2.82
N ASP A 35 2.31 -7.28 -4.12
CA ASP A 35 1.18 -7.40 -5.05
C ASP A 35 0.68 -8.84 -5.27
N LYS A 36 1.38 -9.83 -4.70
CA LYS A 36 0.99 -11.25 -4.71
C LYS A 36 0.66 -11.80 -3.33
N VAL A 37 0.86 -11.00 -2.26
CA VAL A 37 0.58 -11.45 -0.89
C VAL A 37 -0.88 -11.20 -0.55
N VAL A 38 -1.60 -12.28 -0.23
CA VAL A 38 -2.94 -12.23 0.35
C VAL A 38 -2.85 -12.71 1.79
N LEU A 39 -3.21 -11.86 2.73
CA LEU A 39 -3.25 -12.19 4.17
C LEU A 39 -4.59 -12.80 4.55
N SER A 40 -4.75 -13.23 5.81
CA SER A 40 -5.97 -13.88 6.26
C SER A 40 -6.49 -13.43 7.62
N TYR A 41 -7.79 -13.65 7.81
CA TYR A 41 -8.45 -13.68 9.11
C TYR A 41 -9.36 -14.91 9.22
N ALA A 42 -9.76 -15.25 10.43
CA ALA A 42 -10.65 -16.39 10.67
C ALA A 42 -12.00 -15.92 11.20
N THR A 43 -13.05 -16.63 10.80
CA THR A 43 -14.40 -16.50 11.38
C THR A 43 -14.70 -17.62 12.37
N THR A 44 -13.70 -18.44 12.65
CA THR A 44 -13.71 -19.46 13.70
C THR A 44 -12.91 -18.98 14.90
N THR A 45 -13.20 -19.58 16.04
CA THR A 45 -12.47 -19.38 17.28
C THR A 45 -11.23 -20.27 17.38
N SER A 46 -10.42 -20.05 18.41
CA SER A 46 -9.48 -21.04 18.93
C SER A 46 -10.23 -22.27 19.46
N LYS A 47 -9.50 -23.31 19.85
CA LYS A 47 -10.06 -24.30 20.79
C LYS A 47 -10.54 -23.58 22.06
N GLY A 48 -11.51 -24.15 22.78
CA GLY A 48 -11.87 -23.63 24.11
C GLY A 48 -10.81 -24.02 25.12
N TYR A 49 -10.37 -23.03 25.90
CA TYR A 49 -9.33 -23.18 26.91
C TYR A 49 -9.94 -23.26 28.30
N LEU A 50 -9.43 -24.20 29.10
CA LEU A 50 -9.67 -24.27 30.54
C LEU A 50 -8.30 -24.25 31.22
N LYS A 51 -8.04 -23.23 32.04
CA LYS A 51 -6.73 -23.02 32.71
C LYS A 51 -5.55 -23.16 31.73
N ASP A 52 -5.63 -22.43 30.60
CA ASP A 52 -4.64 -22.42 29.51
C ASP A 52 -4.41 -23.74 28.76
N GLN A 53 -5.20 -24.77 29.01
CA GLN A 53 -5.17 -26.01 28.23
C GLN A 53 -6.30 -26.05 27.20
N PRO A 54 -6.04 -26.35 25.93
CA PRO A 54 -7.09 -26.52 24.93
C PRO A 54 -7.86 -27.82 25.19
N LYS A 55 -9.18 -27.73 25.34
CA LYS A 55 -10.04 -28.88 25.70
C LYS A 55 -11.17 -29.16 24.72
N THR A 56 -11.67 -28.14 24.02
CA THR A 56 -12.84 -28.28 23.14
C THR A 56 -12.48 -27.94 21.69
N PRO A 57 -13.28 -28.39 20.69
CA PRO A 57 -13.07 -28.01 19.30
C PRO A 57 -13.29 -26.51 19.08
N ILE A 58 -12.83 -26.02 17.93
CA ILE A 58 -13.13 -24.68 17.45
C ILE A 58 -14.64 -24.53 17.20
N LYS A 59 -15.15 -23.30 17.31
CA LYS A 59 -16.53 -22.94 16.99
C LYS A 59 -16.53 -21.80 15.96
N GLY A 60 -17.62 -21.63 15.21
CA GLY A 60 -17.81 -20.41 14.43
C GLY A 60 -18.22 -19.25 15.32
N VAL A 61 -17.82 -18.03 15.00
CA VAL A 61 -18.22 -16.84 15.79
C VAL A 61 -19.73 -16.62 15.77
N ARG A 62 -20.43 -17.14 14.75
CA ARG A 62 -21.90 -17.16 14.66
C ARG A 62 -22.58 -17.87 15.83
N ASN A 63 -21.86 -18.69 16.58
CA ASN A 63 -22.38 -19.41 17.74
C ASN A 63 -22.43 -18.52 19.00
N ASN A 64 -23.02 -17.32 18.86
CA ASN A 64 -23.27 -16.35 19.93
C ASN A 64 -22.02 -15.70 20.56
N PHE A 65 -20.88 -15.67 19.85
CA PHE A 65 -19.66 -14.99 20.31
C PHE A 65 -19.71 -13.46 20.14
N LEU A 66 -20.59 -12.98 19.26
CA LEU A 66 -20.76 -11.57 18.91
C LEU A 66 -22.16 -11.09 19.34
N ASN A 67 -22.52 -11.28 20.61
CA ASN A 67 -23.84 -10.91 21.12
C ASN A 67 -24.02 -9.40 21.33
N GLU A 68 -25.19 -8.97 21.81
CA GLU A 68 -25.53 -7.57 22.03
C GLU A 68 -24.61 -6.81 23.00
N ASN A 69 -23.95 -7.52 23.93
CA ASN A 69 -23.01 -6.94 24.89
C ASN A 69 -21.55 -7.00 24.41
N PHE A 70 -21.31 -7.53 23.20
CA PHE A 70 -19.98 -7.65 22.65
C PHE A 70 -19.41 -6.27 22.30
N ILE A 71 -18.21 -5.96 22.83
CA ILE A 71 -17.48 -4.74 22.52
C ILE A 71 -16.22 -5.14 21.74
N PRO A 72 -16.09 -4.77 20.46
CA PRO A 72 -14.94 -5.13 19.65
C PRO A 72 -13.60 -4.65 20.23
N ASN A 73 -12.63 -5.55 20.32
CA ASN A 73 -11.26 -5.26 20.72
C ASN A 73 -10.34 -5.16 19.49
N GLY A 74 -9.35 -4.28 19.57
CA GLY A 74 -8.37 -4.08 18.49
C GLY A 74 -7.17 -5.03 18.53
N GLU A 75 -6.89 -5.65 19.68
CA GLU A 75 -5.77 -6.56 19.90
C GLU A 75 -6.21 -8.01 19.90
N VAL A 76 -7.13 -8.41 20.78
CA VAL A 76 -7.65 -9.79 20.86
C VAL A 76 -9.06 -9.79 21.41
N ASP A 77 -9.96 -10.51 20.76
CA ASP A 77 -11.32 -10.76 21.25
C ASP A 77 -11.41 -12.16 21.85
N PHE A 78 -12.23 -12.27 22.89
CA PHE A 78 -12.53 -13.55 23.52
C PHE A 78 -13.96 -13.57 24.08
N ALA A 79 -14.49 -14.77 24.30
CA ALA A 79 -15.70 -14.96 25.07
C ALA A 79 -15.63 -16.26 25.87
N GLU A 80 -16.40 -16.31 26.95
CA GLU A 80 -16.58 -17.52 27.76
C GLU A 80 -17.89 -18.20 27.39
N GLN A 81 -17.82 -19.51 27.15
CA GLN A 81 -18.98 -20.34 26.88
C GLN A 81 -18.76 -21.72 27.46
N ASP A 82 -19.75 -22.24 28.19
CA ASP A 82 -19.71 -23.58 28.80
C ASP A 82 -18.50 -23.79 29.74
N GLY A 83 -18.02 -22.71 30.39
CA GLY A 83 -16.84 -22.75 31.26
C GLY A 83 -15.49 -22.74 30.55
N TYR A 84 -15.46 -22.50 29.23
CA TYR A 84 -14.23 -22.40 28.43
C TYR A 84 -14.07 -21.01 27.83
N THR A 85 -12.83 -20.54 27.76
CA THR A 85 -12.47 -19.29 27.07
C THR A 85 -12.10 -19.59 25.62
N TYR A 86 -12.74 -18.90 24.68
CA TYR A 86 -12.42 -18.96 23.25
C TYR A 86 -11.89 -17.62 22.78
N TYR A 87 -10.80 -17.64 22.02
CA TYR A 87 -10.22 -16.45 21.40
C TYR A 87 -10.60 -16.41 19.93
N PHE A 88 -10.84 -15.23 19.37
CA PHE A 88 -11.23 -15.09 17.97
C PHE A 88 -10.80 -13.74 17.38
N CYS A 89 -10.88 -13.64 16.06
CA CYS A 89 -10.73 -12.38 15.36
C CYS A 89 -12.09 -11.69 15.40
N GLY A 90 -12.22 -10.60 16.15
CA GLY A 90 -13.43 -9.80 16.10
C GLY A 90 -13.41 -8.78 14.96
N PRO A 91 -14.52 -8.03 14.79
CA PRO A 91 -14.73 -7.14 13.66
C PRO A 91 -13.72 -6.00 13.58
N LEU A 92 -13.32 -5.40 14.71
CA LEU A 92 -12.31 -4.33 14.73
C LEU A 92 -10.93 -4.85 14.34
N GLN A 93 -10.56 -6.06 14.79
CA GLN A 93 -9.33 -6.69 14.36
C GLN A 93 -9.36 -7.02 12.86
N ALA A 94 -10.47 -7.55 12.34
CA ALA A 94 -10.63 -7.85 10.91
C ALA A 94 -10.47 -6.58 10.05
N TYR A 95 -11.08 -5.47 10.48
CA TYR A 95 -10.86 -4.15 9.88
C TYR A 95 -9.38 -3.72 9.91
N LYS A 96 -8.70 -3.85 11.05
CA LYS A 96 -7.27 -3.50 11.14
C LYS A 96 -6.40 -4.35 10.21
N ARG A 97 -6.68 -5.66 10.08
CA ARG A 97 -5.97 -6.54 9.14
C ARG A 97 -6.19 -6.11 7.67
N ALA A 98 -7.41 -5.71 7.32
CA ALA A 98 -7.71 -5.13 6.01
C ALA A 98 -6.93 -3.82 5.77
N ARG A 99 -6.92 -2.92 6.75
CA ARG A 99 -6.14 -1.66 6.70
C ARG A 99 -4.65 -1.92 6.59
N PHE A 100 -4.13 -2.95 7.25
CA PHE A 100 -2.74 -3.33 7.10
C PHE A 100 -2.40 -3.67 5.64
N CYS A 101 -3.28 -4.40 4.95
CA CYS A 101 -3.09 -4.76 3.54
C CYS A 101 -3.06 -3.51 2.65
N THR A 102 -4.01 -2.59 2.83
CA THR A 102 -4.07 -1.34 2.05
C THR A 102 -2.86 -0.45 2.33
N SER A 103 -2.48 -0.26 3.60
CA SER A 103 -1.35 0.58 3.99
C SER A 103 0.01 0.03 3.53
N ASN A 104 0.09 -1.26 3.19
CA ASN A 104 1.32 -1.90 2.74
C ASN A 104 1.31 -2.28 1.25
N ASN A 105 0.33 -1.80 0.46
CA ASN A 105 0.19 -2.13 -0.97
C ASN A 105 0.19 -3.64 -1.25
N MET A 106 -0.53 -4.40 -0.41
CA MET A 106 -0.67 -5.84 -0.55
C MET A 106 -1.83 -6.18 -1.46
N LYS A 107 -1.85 -7.40 -2.03
CA LYS A 107 -2.93 -7.84 -2.95
C LYS A 107 -4.31 -7.81 -2.31
N GLY A 108 -4.38 -8.11 -1.01
CA GLY A 108 -5.62 -8.07 -0.25
C GLY A 108 -5.64 -9.05 0.92
N ILE A 109 -6.84 -9.39 1.34
CA ILE A 109 -7.11 -10.27 2.47
C ILE A 109 -8.23 -11.25 2.13
N PHE A 110 -8.16 -12.47 2.64
CA PHE A 110 -9.23 -13.47 2.56
C PHE A 110 -9.63 -13.96 3.96
N TYR A 111 -10.68 -14.78 4.05
CA TYR A 111 -11.12 -15.36 5.30
C TYR A 111 -11.44 -16.83 5.25
N TRP A 112 -11.23 -17.46 6.41
CA TRP A 112 -11.50 -18.87 6.66
C TRP A 112 -12.51 -19.01 7.81
N ASP A 113 -13.76 -19.41 7.58
CA ASP A 113 -14.46 -19.53 6.28
C ASP A 113 -15.73 -18.65 6.29
N MET A 114 -16.45 -18.59 5.17
CA MET A 114 -17.70 -17.82 5.10
C MET A 114 -18.82 -18.35 5.99
N GLY A 115 -18.87 -19.66 6.21
CA GLY A 115 -19.98 -20.32 6.88
C GLY A 115 -20.03 -20.05 8.37
N ASN A 116 -18.93 -19.61 8.97
CA ASN A 116 -18.81 -19.40 10.41
C ASN A 116 -19.00 -17.95 10.88
N ASP A 117 -19.18 -17.00 9.95
CA ASP A 117 -19.52 -15.60 10.25
C ASP A 117 -21.01 -15.44 10.61
N VAL A 118 -21.34 -14.31 11.26
CA VAL A 118 -22.73 -13.89 11.51
C VAL A 118 -23.39 -13.40 10.21
N PRO A 119 -24.73 -13.38 10.11
CA PRO A 119 -25.45 -12.86 8.94
C PRO A 119 -25.06 -11.42 8.57
N VAL A 120 -25.25 -11.02 7.32
CA VAL A 120 -24.83 -9.70 6.79
C VAL A 120 -25.55 -8.55 7.49
N GLU A 121 -26.75 -8.78 8.00
CA GLU A 121 -27.55 -7.81 8.75
C GLU A 121 -26.92 -7.50 10.12
N HIS A 122 -26.17 -8.46 10.68
CA HIS A 122 -25.55 -8.32 11.99
C HIS A 122 -24.53 -7.17 12.00
N PRO A 123 -24.51 -6.30 13.03
CA PRO A 123 -23.58 -5.16 13.09
C PRO A 123 -22.10 -5.57 13.07
N TYR A 124 -21.80 -6.77 13.56
CA TYR A 124 -20.45 -7.33 13.68
C TYR A 124 -20.07 -8.34 12.59
N ASN A 125 -20.82 -8.43 11.48
CA ASN A 125 -20.39 -9.24 10.33
C ASN A 125 -19.00 -8.81 9.85
N MET A 126 -18.04 -9.72 9.89
CA MET A 126 -16.64 -9.38 9.61
C MET A 126 -16.41 -8.99 8.16
N ALA A 127 -17.13 -9.59 7.21
CA ALA A 127 -17.01 -9.23 5.80
C ALA A 127 -17.35 -7.73 5.56
N LYS A 128 -18.36 -7.18 6.27
CA LYS A 128 -18.66 -5.74 6.22
C LYS A 128 -17.50 -4.90 6.76
N TRP A 129 -16.93 -5.27 7.90
CA TRP A 129 -15.81 -4.55 8.51
C TRP A 129 -14.54 -4.59 7.65
N VAL A 130 -14.27 -5.72 7.01
CA VAL A 130 -13.16 -5.88 6.08
C VAL A 130 -13.39 -5.10 4.80
N SER A 131 -14.60 -5.15 4.23
CA SER A 131 -14.96 -4.33 3.09
C SER A 131 -14.79 -2.84 3.40
N TYR A 132 -15.19 -2.40 4.59
CA TYR A 132 -14.94 -1.04 5.06
C TYR A 132 -13.44 -0.75 5.14
N GLY A 133 -12.63 -1.63 5.73
CA GLY A 133 -11.17 -1.44 5.80
C GLY A 133 -10.49 -1.38 4.43
N LEU A 134 -10.95 -2.15 3.44
CA LEU A 134 -10.38 -2.19 2.09
C LEU A 134 -10.85 -1.03 1.21
N ASN A 135 -12.15 -0.72 1.24
CA ASN A 135 -12.79 0.13 0.24
C ASN A 135 -13.14 1.53 0.75
N ALA A 136 -13.14 1.74 2.07
CA ALA A 136 -13.39 3.05 2.61
C ALA A 136 -12.14 3.92 2.39
N ASN A 137 -12.20 4.76 1.36
CA ASN A 137 -11.24 5.84 1.11
C ASN A 137 -11.44 7.00 2.09
N VAL A 138 -11.86 6.72 3.33
CA VAL A 138 -11.89 7.71 4.39
C VAL A 138 -10.43 7.84 4.83
N ASP A 139 -9.74 8.77 4.19
CA ASP A 139 -8.46 9.27 4.67
C ASP A 139 -8.65 9.61 6.16
N PRO A 140 -7.78 9.17 7.09
CA PRO A 140 -7.82 9.72 8.44
C PRO A 140 -7.81 11.23 8.27
N ILE A 141 -8.82 11.90 8.85
CA ILE A 141 -8.99 13.35 8.85
C ILE A 141 -7.61 13.98 8.81
N VAL A 142 -7.31 14.72 7.75
CA VAL A 142 -6.04 15.43 7.66
C VAL A 142 -6.04 16.46 8.79
N THR A 143 -5.49 16.09 9.94
CA THR A 143 -5.53 16.89 11.18
C THR A 143 -4.59 18.09 11.10
N SER A 144 -3.60 18.02 10.21
CA SER A 144 -2.93 19.20 9.69
C SER A 144 -2.47 18.96 8.25
N VAL A 145 -2.80 19.90 7.38
CA VAL A 145 -2.04 20.16 6.16
C VAL A 145 -1.17 21.35 6.54
N THR A 146 0.15 21.27 6.43
CA THR A 146 0.91 22.51 6.21
C THR A 146 0.63 22.86 4.76
N PRO A 147 -0.21 23.87 4.47
CA PRO A 147 -0.50 24.21 3.09
C PRO A 147 0.81 24.76 2.54
N HIS A 148 1.48 23.97 1.70
CA HIS A 148 2.36 24.54 0.71
C HIS A 148 1.44 25.19 -0.30
N TYR A 149 1.00 26.42 0.01
CA TYR A 149 0.42 27.27 -0.99
C TYR A 149 1.42 27.28 -2.15
N PRO A 150 1.01 26.91 -3.37
CA PRO A 150 1.86 27.15 -4.52
C PRO A 150 2.13 28.65 -4.50
N THR A 151 3.37 29.03 -4.18
CA THR A 151 3.83 30.36 -4.51
C THR A 151 3.67 30.46 -6.01
N GLY A 152 2.88 31.43 -6.47
CA GLY A 152 2.67 31.65 -7.90
C GLY A 152 4.02 31.59 -8.59
N ILE A 153 4.08 30.84 -9.70
CA ILE A 153 5.29 30.70 -10.51
C ILE A 153 5.80 32.13 -10.74
N LYS A 154 6.87 32.51 -10.05
CA LYS A 154 7.55 33.74 -10.35
C LYS A 154 8.10 33.52 -11.75
N LYS A 155 7.62 34.30 -12.71
CA LYS A 155 8.24 34.41 -14.02
C LYS A 155 9.72 34.66 -13.75
N SER A 156 10.59 33.72 -14.10
CA SER A 156 12.02 33.98 -13.96
C SER A 156 12.36 35.12 -14.90
N ASP A 157 13.04 36.14 -14.39
CA ASP A 157 13.63 37.19 -15.23
C ASP A 157 14.82 36.67 -16.05
N SER A 158 15.13 35.37 -15.96
CA SER A 158 16.07 34.70 -16.86
C SER A 158 15.35 34.24 -18.12
N ASP A 159 16.01 34.42 -19.26
CA ASP A 159 15.59 33.88 -20.55
C ASP A 159 15.09 32.44 -20.38
N PRO A 160 13.88 32.12 -20.90
CA PRO A 160 13.31 30.80 -20.71
C PRO A 160 14.27 29.75 -21.25
N VAL A 161 14.52 28.71 -20.46
CA VAL A 161 15.31 27.57 -20.91
C VAL A 161 14.58 26.91 -22.08
N GLN A 162 15.24 26.87 -23.23
CA GLN A 162 14.70 26.34 -24.47
C GLN A 162 15.46 25.08 -24.88
N LEU A 163 14.72 24.12 -25.45
CA LEU A 163 15.31 22.97 -26.13
C LEU A 163 15.27 23.25 -27.62
N MET A 164 16.45 23.32 -28.24
CA MET A 164 16.58 23.39 -29.69
C MET A 164 16.95 22.00 -30.20
N VAL A 165 16.24 21.55 -31.23
CA VAL A 165 16.53 20.29 -31.92
C VAL A 165 16.93 20.64 -33.34
N SER A 166 18.14 20.28 -33.73
CA SER A 166 18.62 20.44 -35.10
C SER A 166 18.13 19.29 -36.00
N SER A 167 18.14 19.53 -37.30
CA SER A 167 17.72 18.55 -38.32
C SER A 167 18.56 17.26 -38.32
N ASP A 168 19.79 17.33 -37.84
CA ASP A 168 20.66 16.18 -37.65
C ASP A 168 20.38 15.44 -36.33
N GLY A 169 19.30 15.73 -35.61
CA GLY A 169 18.90 15.00 -34.41
C GLY A 169 19.78 15.25 -33.19
N MET A 170 20.42 16.43 -33.10
CA MET A 170 21.05 16.90 -31.88
C MET A 170 20.08 17.79 -31.10
N MET A 171 19.85 17.45 -29.83
CA MET A 171 19.15 18.31 -28.88
C MET A 171 20.19 19.16 -28.14
N LYS A 172 19.92 20.47 -28.01
CA LYS A 172 20.75 21.41 -27.25
C LYS A 172 19.89 22.28 -26.33
N VAL A 173 20.38 22.53 -25.12
CA VAL A 173 19.79 23.47 -24.18
C VAL A 173 20.27 24.90 -24.48
N SER A 174 19.34 25.85 -24.53
CA SER A 174 19.59 27.29 -24.63
C SER A 174 18.96 28.00 -23.42
N GLY A 175 19.50 29.15 -22.99
CA GLY A 175 18.89 29.96 -21.92
C GLY A 175 19.83 30.44 -20.80
N GLY A 176 21.01 30.97 -21.14
CA GLY A 176 21.84 31.79 -20.24
C GLY A 176 22.53 31.10 -19.04
N LYS A 177 22.11 29.90 -18.63
CA LYS A 177 22.74 29.14 -17.54
C LYS A 177 23.64 28.03 -18.07
N THR A 178 24.81 27.83 -17.45
CA THR A 178 25.74 26.74 -17.80
C THR A 178 25.17 25.39 -17.39
N VAL A 179 25.00 24.50 -18.36
CA VAL A 179 24.51 23.14 -18.15
C VAL A 179 25.67 22.22 -17.75
N LYS A 180 25.48 21.49 -16.65
CA LYS A 180 26.41 20.46 -16.17
C LYS A 180 26.07 19.10 -16.75
N GLN A 181 24.78 18.75 -16.77
CA GLN A 181 24.30 17.45 -17.26
C GLN A 181 22.93 17.58 -17.90
N LEU A 182 22.70 16.77 -18.92
CA LEU A 182 21.42 16.62 -19.61
C LEU A 182 21.02 15.14 -19.59
N PHE A 183 19.79 14.86 -19.19
CA PHE A 183 19.23 13.50 -19.12
C PHE A 183 17.86 13.45 -19.81
N ILE A 184 17.56 12.32 -20.44
CA ILE A 184 16.25 12.05 -21.03
C ILE A 184 15.67 10.82 -20.35
N TYR A 185 14.41 10.94 -19.92
CA TYR A 185 13.64 9.88 -19.28
C TYR A 185 12.39 9.56 -20.10
N SER A 186 11.98 8.30 -20.12
CA SER A 186 10.63 7.91 -20.55
C SER A 186 9.59 8.49 -19.59
N ILE A 187 8.33 8.55 -20.01
CA ILE A 187 7.22 8.96 -19.14
C ILE A 187 7.05 8.06 -17.91
N ASP A 188 7.51 6.80 -18.00
CA ASP A 188 7.52 5.83 -16.89
C ASP A 188 8.71 6.03 -15.93
N GLY A 189 9.55 7.04 -16.17
CA GLY A 189 10.67 7.42 -15.30
C GLY A 189 11.98 6.69 -15.55
N MET A 190 12.09 5.86 -16.60
CA MET A 190 13.35 5.20 -16.95
C MET A 190 14.28 6.14 -17.71
N LYS A 191 15.54 6.27 -17.27
CA LYS A 191 16.56 7.02 -18.01
C LYS A 191 16.87 6.30 -19.34
N VAL A 192 16.66 6.99 -20.45
CA VAL A 192 16.90 6.46 -21.81
C VAL A 192 18.15 7.04 -22.47
N ALA A 193 18.58 8.23 -22.07
CA ALA A 193 19.81 8.84 -22.58
C ALA A 193 20.38 9.87 -21.58
N GLY A 194 21.64 10.28 -21.76
CA GLY A 194 22.22 11.39 -21.02
C GLY A 194 23.67 11.70 -21.36
N THR A 195 24.11 12.88 -20.98
CA THR A 195 25.43 13.44 -21.32
C THR A 195 25.87 14.47 -20.26
N PRO A 196 27.18 14.60 -19.96
CA PRO A 196 27.73 15.66 -19.12
C PRO A 196 27.97 16.96 -19.92
N SER A 197 27.02 17.33 -20.78
CA SER A 197 27.11 18.46 -21.70
C SER A 197 25.74 19.12 -21.87
N ASP A 198 25.70 20.27 -22.54
CA ASP A 198 24.49 21.00 -22.92
C ASP A 198 23.77 20.39 -24.14
N SER A 199 24.37 19.39 -24.78
CA SER A 199 23.88 18.80 -26.03
C SER A 199 24.00 17.28 -26.08
N LEU A 200 22.97 16.63 -26.64
CA LEU A 200 22.78 15.18 -26.68
C LEU A 200 22.19 14.74 -28.02
N SER A 201 22.73 13.68 -28.62
CA SER A 201 22.12 13.03 -29.78
C SER A 201 20.82 12.32 -29.36
N ILE A 202 19.76 12.55 -30.13
CA ILE A 202 18.43 11.95 -29.93
C ILE A 202 18.01 11.06 -31.12
N LYS A 203 18.95 10.73 -32.03
CA LYS A 203 18.67 9.92 -33.23
C LYS A 203 18.10 8.55 -32.89
N ASP A 204 18.63 7.92 -31.84
CA ASP A 204 18.27 6.55 -31.45
C ASP A 204 16.98 6.48 -30.61
N LEU A 205 16.41 7.64 -30.26
CA LEU A 205 15.14 7.69 -29.54
C LEU A 205 13.98 7.44 -30.51
N ARG A 206 13.01 6.64 -30.07
CA ARG A 206 11.77 6.42 -30.83
C ARG A 206 10.85 7.63 -30.73
N LYS A 207 9.91 7.77 -31.66
CA LYS A 207 8.82 8.74 -31.58
C LYS A 207 8.00 8.49 -30.30
N ASN A 208 8.10 9.39 -29.32
CA ASN A 208 7.36 9.32 -28.06
C ASN A 208 7.44 10.64 -27.27
N ASN A 209 6.71 10.70 -26.14
CA ASN A 209 6.89 11.71 -25.11
C ASN A 209 8.04 11.32 -24.17
N TYR A 210 8.83 12.31 -23.79
CA TYR A 210 9.95 12.18 -22.88
C TYR A 210 9.96 13.34 -21.87
N ILE A 211 10.67 13.13 -20.77
CA ILE A 211 11.03 14.17 -19.82
C ILE A 211 12.53 14.45 -19.95
N VAL A 212 12.87 15.67 -20.29
CA VAL A 212 14.24 16.15 -20.38
C VAL A 212 14.59 16.84 -19.06
N LYS A 213 15.53 16.28 -18.32
CA LYS A 213 16.03 16.85 -17.07
C LYS A 213 17.37 17.53 -17.32
N ILE A 214 17.46 18.79 -16.95
CA ILE A 214 18.64 19.64 -17.09
C ILE A 214 19.19 19.89 -15.68
N VAL A 215 20.49 19.68 -15.50
CA VAL A 215 21.21 19.97 -14.26
C VAL A 215 22.21 21.09 -14.56
N PHE A 216 22.11 22.21 -13.85
CA PHE A 216 23.02 23.34 -13.98
C PHE A 216 24.22 23.20 -13.03
N GLU A 217 25.30 23.94 -13.28
CA GLU A 217 26.51 23.87 -12.43
C GLU A 217 26.25 24.22 -10.95
N GLY A 218 25.27 25.09 -10.67
CA GLY A 218 24.83 25.43 -9.32
C GLY A 218 23.93 24.39 -8.63
N GLY A 219 23.77 23.18 -9.19
CA GLY A 219 22.97 22.10 -8.63
C GLY A 219 21.45 22.24 -8.82
N GLN A 220 20.99 23.39 -9.33
CA GLN A 220 19.60 23.59 -9.73
C GLN A 220 19.23 22.62 -10.86
N THR A 221 17.98 22.17 -10.87
CA THR A 221 17.47 21.29 -11.91
C THR A 221 16.18 21.82 -12.50
N GLU A 222 16.04 21.69 -13.81
CA GLU A 222 14.80 21.97 -14.54
C GLU A 222 14.34 20.72 -15.30
N SER A 223 13.04 20.61 -15.56
CA SER A 223 12.47 19.46 -16.27
C SER A 223 11.45 19.93 -17.30
N ILE A 224 11.63 19.50 -18.54
CA ILE A 224 10.82 19.91 -19.68
C ILE A 224 10.20 18.65 -20.30
N LYS A 225 8.88 18.66 -20.50
CA LYS A 225 8.22 17.64 -21.31
C LYS A 225 8.50 17.93 -22.78
N TRP A 226 9.06 16.95 -23.48
CA TRP A 226 9.40 17.06 -24.89
C TRP A 226 8.81 15.88 -25.67
N MET A 227 8.33 16.12 -26.88
CA MET A 227 7.82 15.09 -27.78
C MET A 227 8.76 15.00 -28.97
N LYS A 228 9.27 13.79 -29.23
CA LYS A 228 9.90 13.48 -30.52
C LYS A 228 8.80 13.20 -31.52
N CYS A 229 8.69 14.03 -32.56
CA CYS A 229 7.63 13.94 -33.56
C CYS A 229 8.05 13.14 -34.81
N ASP A 230 9.36 13.01 -35.04
CA ASP A 230 9.96 12.55 -36.30
C ASP A 230 10.89 11.35 -36.04
#